data_AF-A0A853FHL2-F1
#
_entry.id   AF-A0A853FHL2-F1
#
_cell.length_a   1.000
_cell.length_b   1.000
_cell.length_c   1.000
_cell.angle_alpha   90.00
_cell.angle_beta   90.00
_cell.angle_gamma   90.00
#
_symmetry.space_group_name_H-M   'P 1'
#
loop_
_entity.id
_entity.type
_entity.pdbx_description
1 polymer ?
#
loop_
_entity_poly.entity_id
_entity_poly.type
_entity_poly.pdbx_seq_one_letter_code
_entity_poly.pdbx_strand_id
1 'polypeptide(L)'
;KEEIERVRAEMAELQRKGQYDKLAELQYGRLPDLEARLKAAEASHQERADDAAPRLLRTEVGAEEIAEVVSRATGIPVSKMLQGERAKLLDMETFLHQRVVGQDEAVRLVSEAIRRSRAGLSDPQRPYGSFLFLGPTGVGKTELTKALANFLFDAEDHMVRIDMSEF
;
A
#
# COMPACT_ATOMS: atom_id res chain seq x y z
N LYS A 1 22.31 4.48 17.27
CA LYS A 1 22.33 3.66 16.02
C LYS A 1 23.46 4.11 15.09
N GLU A 2 23.56 5.40 14.74
CA GLU A 2 24.59 5.93 13.83
C GLU A 2 26.04 5.56 14.21
N GLU A 3 26.42 5.66 15.49
CA GLU A 3 27.78 5.29 15.93
C GLU A 3 28.12 3.81 15.73
N ILE A 4 27.14 2.91 15.87
CA ILE A 4 27.32 1.46 15.63
C ILE A 4 27.57 1.21 14.15
N GLU A 5 26.82 1.87 13.27
CA GLU A 5 27.01 1.76 11.82
C GLU A 5 28.38 2.30 11.40
N ARG A 6 28.82 3.41 11.99
CA ARG A 6 30.14 3.99 11.75
C ARG A 6 31.25 3.03 12.16
N VAL A 7 31.15 2.42 13.35
CA VAL A 7 32.10 1.40 13.83
C VAL A 7 32.09 0.16 12.93
N ARG A 8 30.93 -0.31 12.47
CA ARG A 8 30.84 -1.44 11.54
C ARG A 8 31.50 -1.13 10.18
N ALA A 9 31.33 0.08 9.67
CA ALA A 9 32.02 0.54 8.45
C ALA A 9 33.54 0.60 8.64
N GLU A 10 34.00 1.12 9.78
CA GLU A 10 35.43 1.20 10.14
C GLU A 10 36.06 -0.20 10.29
N MET A 11 35.36 -1.15 10.92
CA MET A 11 35.79 -2.55 11.00
C MET A 11 35.94 -3.19 9.61
N ALA A 12 34.99 -2.96 8.69
CA ALA A 12 35.09 -3.46 7.32
C ALA A 12 36.30 -2.86 6.57
N GLU A 13 36.65 -1.61 6.86
CA GLU A 13 37.84 -0.97 6.30
C GLU A 13 39.15 -1.52 6.87
N LEU A 14 39.21 -1.73 8.19
CA LEU A 14 40.39 -2.30 8.87
C LEU A 14 40.63 -3.76 8.46
N GLN A 15 39.56 -4.53 8.23
CA GLN A 15 39.63 -5.88 7.70
C GLN A 15 40.26 -5.90 6.30
N ARG A 16 39.85 -4.97 5.41
CA ARG A 16 40.45 -4.83 4.07
C ARG A 16 41.91 -4.41 4.12
N LYS A 17 42.29 -3.59 5.10
CA LYS A 17 43.67 -3.11 5.31
C LYS A 17 44.56 -4.10 6.07
N GLY A 18 44.03 -5.24 6.51
CA GLY A 18 44.77 -6.27 7.25
C GLY A 18 45.20 -5.86 8.67
N GLN A 19 44.57 -4.84 9.25
CA GLN A 19 44.88 -4.33 10.60
C GLN A 19 44.04 -5.06 11.66
N TYR A 20 44.42 -6.29 11.98
CA TYR A 20 43.65 -7.17 12.87
C TYR A 20 43.66 -6.73 14.34
N ASP A 21 44.70 -6.04 14.81
CA ASP A 21 44.79 -5.58 16.21
C ASP A 21 43.71 -4.54 16.53
N LYS A 22 43.57 -3.53 15.67
CA LYS A 22 42.54 -2.47 15.79
C LYS A 22 41.14 -3.01 15.52
N LEU A 23 41.02 -4.00 14.64
CA LEU A 23 39.76 -4.70 14.39
C LEU A 23 39.28 -5.40 15.66
N ALA A 24 40.15 -6.10 16.37
CA ALA A 24 39.80 -6.80 17.61
C ALA A 24 39.36 -5.83 18.72
N GLU A 25 40.02 -4.67 18.84
CA GLU A 25 39.65 -3.62 19.80
C GLU A 25 38.23 -3.08 19.54
N LEU A 26 37.90 -2.80 18.27
CA LEU A 26 36.55 -2.36 17.89
C LEU A 26 35.50 -3.46 18.04
N GLN A 27 35.85 -4.70 17.65
CA GLN A 27 34.94 -5.84 17.65
C GLN A 27 34.57 -6.33 19.05
N TYR A 28 35.53 -6.37 19.98
CA TYR A 28 35.34 -6.94 21.31
C TYR A 28 35.27 -5.89 22.42
N GLY A 29 35.67 -4.65 22.17
CA GLY A 29 35.54 -3.55 23.13
C GLY A 29 34.37 -2.63 22.81
N ARG A 30 34.54 -1.81 21.77
CA ARG A 30 33.65 -0.66 21.53
C ARG A 30 32.28 -1.03 20.96
N LEU A 31 32.21 -2.04 20.09
CA LEU A 31 30.95 -2.47 19.47
C LEU A 31 29.97 -3.08 20.51
N PRO A 32 30.38 -4.03 21.38
CA PRO A 32 29.51 -4.57 22.43
C PRO A 32 28.98 -3.50 23.39
N ASP A 33 29.81 -2.51 23.76
CA ASP A 33 29.40 -1.41 24.64
C ASP A 33 28.32 -0.53 24.00
N LEU A 34 28.48 -0.20 22.72
CA LEU A 34 27.50 0.59 21.98
C LEU A 34 26.19 -0.19 21.76
N GLU A 35 26.25 -1.49 21.48
CA GLU A 35 25.09 -2.35 21.36
C GLU A 35 24.35 -2.53 22.70
N ALA A 36 25.08 -2.68 23.81
CA ALA A 36 24.49 -2.73 25.14
C ALA A 36 23.78 -1.42 25.53
N ARG A 37 24.39 -0.26 25.23
CA ARG A 37 23.76 1.06 25.44
C ARG A 37 22.51 1.24 24.59
N LEU A 38 22.55 0.80 23.32
CA LEU A 38 21.37 0.86 22.46
C LEU A 38 20.23 -0.01 23.01
N LYS A 39 20.54 -1.24 23.40
CA LYS A 39 19.55 -2.18 23.95
C LYS A 39 18.92 -1.68 25.25
N ALA A 40 19.71 -1.05 26.12
CA ALA A 40 19.21 -0.43 27.35
C ALA A 40 18.28 0.77 27.05
N ALA A 41 18.63 1.60 26.06
CA ALA A 41 17.79 2.71 25.64
C ALA A 41 16.48 2.21 25.00
N GLU A 42 16.54 1.21 24.11
CA GLU A 42 15.36 0.61 23.47
C GLU A 42 14.42 -0.05 24.49
N ALA A 43 14.95 -0.78 25.48
CA ALA A 43 14.15 -1.37 26.56
C ALA A 43 13.42 -0.30 27.38
N SER A 44 14.08 0.83 27.70
CA SER A 44 13.46 1.95 28.41
C SER A 44 12.38 2.68 27.61
N HIS A 45 12.40 2.56 26.27
CA HIS A 45 11.36 3.09 25.38
C HIS A 45 10.17 2.13 25.27
N GLN A 46 10.39 0.81 25.39
CA GLN A 46 9.34 -0.21 25.32
C GLN A 46 8.52 -0.27 26.62
N GLU A 47 9.15 -0.12 27.79
CA GLU A 47 8.44 -0.09 29.09
C GLU A 47 7.55 1.14 29.27
N ARG A 48 7.82 2.23 28.55
CA ARG A 48 6.99 3.46 28.53
C ARG A 48 5.86 3.40 27.48
N ALA A 49 5.69 2.27 26.78
CA ALA A 49 4.63 2.09 25.80
C ALA A 49 3.28 1.72 26.44
N ASP A 50 3.27 1.26 27.70
CA ASP A 50 2.07 0.81 28.41
C ASP A 50 1.32 1.92 29.17
N ASP A 51 1.89 3.13 29.30
CA ASP A 51 1.22 4.26 29.94
C ASP A 51 0.42 5.09 28.92
N ALA A 52 -0.89 5.19 29.18
CA ALA A 52 -1.95 5.81 28.39
C ALA A 52 -1.85 7.36 28.27
N ALA A 53 -0.65 7.91 28.05
CA ALA A 53 -0.44 9.32 27.75
C ALA A 53 -0.35 9.55 26.22
N PRO A 54 -0.91 10.65 25.70
CA PRO A 54 -0.82 10.96 24.27
C PRO A 54 0.64 11.17 23.86
N ARG A 55 1.16 10.26 23.03
CA ARG A 55 2.50 10.37 22.42
C ARG A 55 2.52 11.62 21.51
N LEU A 56 3.15 12.69 21.98
CA LEU A 56 3.42 13.90 21.19
C LEU A 56 4.41 13.66 20.04
N LEU A 57 5.17 12.56 20.09
CA LEU A 57 6.12 12.14 19.05
C LEU A 57 5.93 10.64 18.78
N ARG A 58 5.30 10.31 17.65
CA ARG A 58 5.31 8.96 17.08
C ARG A 58 6.63 8.77 16.31
N THR A 59 7.48 7.86 16.78
CA THR A 59 8.79 7.56 16.17
C THR A 59 8.77 6.34 15.25
N GLU A 60 7.60 5.73 15.03
CA GLU A 60 7.42 4.57 14.16
C GLU A 60 6.55 4.94 12.96
N VAL A 61 6.90 4.40 11.80
CA VAL A 61 6.15 4.56 10.56
C VAL A 61 5.27 3.33 10.38
N GLY A 62 3.97 3.48 10.62
CA GLY A 62 2.95 2.47 10.39
C GLY A 62 2.16 2.71 9.11
N ALA A 63 1.10 1.92 8.92
CA ALA A 63 0.22 2.04 7.75
C ALA A 63 -0.53 3.37 7.72
N GLU A 64 -0.88 3.94 8.88
CA GLU A 64 -1.55 5.24 9.00
C GLU A 64 -0.65 6.37 8.48
N GLU A 65 0.62 6.41 8.92
CA GLU A 65 1.58 7.44 8.53
C GLU A 65 1.87 7.39 7.03
N ILE A 66 1.99 6.18 6.46
CA ILE A 66 2.15 6.00 5.02
C ILE A 66 0.91 6.50 4.28
N ALA A 67 -0.29 6.12 4.75
CA ALA A 67 -1.54 6.52 4.12
C ALA A 67 -1.76 8.04 4.15
N GLU A 68 -1.37 8.74 5.23
CA GLU A 68 -1.46 10.21 5.31
C GLU A 68 -0.58 10.89 4.26
N VAL A 69 0.66 10.43 4.09
CA VAL A 69 1.59 10.98 3.09
C VAL A 69 1.06 10.74 1.68
N VAL A 70 0.60 9.52 1.37
CA VAL A 70 0.06 9.18 0.06
C VAL A 70 -1.26 9.92 -0.20
N SER A 71 -2.11 10.06 0.81
CA SER A 71 -3.35 10.83 0.74
C SER A 71 -3.09 12.29 0.38
N ARG A 72 -2.12 12.95 1.03
CA ARG A 72 -1.73 14.33 0.70
C ARG A 72 -1.20 14.45 -0.73
N ALA A 73 -0.49 13.44 -1.24
CA ALA A 73 0.07 13.45 -2.58
C ALA A 73 -0.97 13.17 -3.68
N THR A 74 -1.94 12.29 -3.40
CA THR A 74 -2.90 11.76 -4.39
C THR A 74 -4.30 12.37 -4.29
N GLY A 75 -4.63 13.00 -3.16
CA GLY A 75 -5.99 13.47 -2.85
C GLY A 75 -6.95 12.36 -2.40
N ILE A 76 -6.52 11.09 -2.36
CA ILE A 76 -7.38 9.96 -1.97
C ILE A 76 -7.51 9.92 -0.43
N PRO A 77 -8.72 9.88 0.15
CA PRO A 77 -8.90 9.87 1.61
C PRO A 77 -8.27 8.65 2.30
N VAL A 78 -7.60 8.88 3.44
CA VAL A 78 -6.99 7.82 4.26
C VAL A 78 -7.99 6.72 4.64
N SER A 79 -9.22 7.09 4.98
CA SER A 79 -10.28 6.13 5.32
C SER A 79 -10.57 5.11 4.21
N LYS A 80 -10.44 5.53 2.94
CA LYS A 80 -10.59 4.65 1.79
C LYS A 80 -9.38 3.76 1.56
N MET A 81 -8.17 4.24 1.83
CA MET A 81 -6.94 3.48 1.67
C MET A 81 -6.78 2.41 2.77
N LEU A 82 -7.25 2.71 3.99
CA LEU A 82 -7.25 1.77 5.11
C LEU A 82 -8.40 0.75 5.04
N GLN A 83 -9.36 0.92 4.12
CA GLN A 83 -10.43 -0.06 3.92
C GLN A 83 -9.85 -1.35 3.34
N GLY A 84 -10.14 -2.48 3.99
CA GLY A 84 -9.71 -3.79 3.51
C GLY A 84 -10.25 -4.08 2.11
N GLU A 85 -9.35 -4.42 1.18
CA GLU A 85 -9.68 -4.69 -0.23
C GLU A 85 -10.79 -5.73 -0.40
N ARG A 86 -10.78 -6.79 0.43
CA ARG A 86 -11.82 -7.82 0.43
C ARG A 86 -13.21 -7.27 0.78
N ALA A 87 -13.30 -6.42 1.81
CA ALA A 87 -14.57 -5.83 2.21
C ALA A 87 -15.09 -4.90 1.12
N LYS A 88 -14.20 -4.07 0.55
CA LYS A 88 -14.53 -3.20 -0.60
C LYS A 88 -15.15 -4.02 -1.73
N LEU A 89 -14.52 -5.11 -2.16
CA LEU A 89 -14.99 -5.96 -3.26
C LEU A 89 -16.35 -6.65 -3.02
N LEU A 90 -16.71 -6.95 -1.77
CA LEU A 90 -18.02 -7.53 -1.44
C LEU A 90 -19.16 -6.53 -1.69
N ASP A 91 -18.90 -5.24 -1.46
CA ASP A 91 -19.88 -4.17 -1.64
C ASP A 91 -19.92 -3.60 -3.07
N MET A 92 -19.17 -4.18 -4.02
CA MET A 92 -19.01 -3.65 -5.37
C MET A 92 -20.34 -3.50 -6.12
N GLU A 93 -21.20 -4.53 -6.10
CA GLU A 93 -22.48 -4.49 -6.83
C GLU A 93 -23.37 -3.38 -6.29
N THR A 94 -23.47 -3.29 -4.95
CA THR A 94 -24.20 -2.23 -4.26
C THR A 94 -23.69 -0.85 -4.64
N PHE A 95 -22.37 -0.68 -4.70
CA PHE A 95 -21.75 0.59 -5.10
C PHE A 95 -22.08 0.95 -6.56
N LEU A 96 -21.93 0.00 -7.49
CA LEU A 96 -22.22 0.23 -8.91
C LEU A 96 -23.70 0.58 -9.14
N HIS A 97 -24.61 -0.04 -8.38
CA HIS A 97 -26.05 0.24 -8.43
C HIS A 97 -26.44 1.65 -7.95
N GLN A 98 -25.58 2.36 -7.23
CA GLN A 98 -25.84 3.76 -6.88
C GLN A 98 -25.88 4.67 -8.11
N ARG A 99 -25.22 4.26 -9.22
CA ARG A 99 -25.14 5.03 -10.47
C ARG A 99 -25.79 4.32 -11.64
N VAL A 100 -25.79 2.99 -11.66
CA VAL A 100 -26.28 2.18 -12.76
C VAL A 100 -27.59 1.52 -12.36
N VAL A 101 -28.69 2.01 -12.94
CA VAL A 101 -30.04 1.54 -12.65
C VAL A 101 -30.51 0.57 -13.72
N GLY A 102 -31.08 -0.58 -13.30
CA GLY A 102 -31.74 -1.53 -14.19
C GLY A 102 -30.81 -2.37 -15.08
N GLN A 103 -29.53 -2.49 -14.71
CA GLN A 103 -28.53 -3.31 -15.42
C GLN A 103 -27.93 -4.39 -14.51
N ASP A 104 -28.79 -5.08 -13.73
CA ASP A 104 -28.38 -6.02 -12.69
C ASP A 104 -27.48 -7.15 -13.22
N GLU A 105 -27.80 -7.67 -14.40
CA GLU A 105 -27.00 -8.73 -15.02
C GLU A 105 -25.59 -8.24 -15.37
N ALA A 106 -25.47 -7.06 -16.00
CA ALA A 106 -24.19 -6.50 -16.38
C ALA A 106 -23.32 -6.17 -15.15
N VAL A 107 -23.92 -5.56 -14.13
CA VAL A 107 -23.25 -5.25 -12.86
C VAL A 107 -22.73 -6.54 -12.21
N ARG A 108 -23.58 -7.56 -12.08
CA ARG A 108 -23.19 -8.86 -11.49
C ARG A 108 -22.04 -9.53 -12.23
N LEU A 109 -22.10 -9.59 -13.57
CA LEU A 109 -21.06 -10.23 -14.40
C LEU A 109 -19.72 -9.49 -14.30
N VAL A 110 -19.74 -8.16 -14.31
CA VAL A 110 -18.52 -7.35 -14.11
C VAL A 110 -17.95 -7.60 -12.72
N SER A 111 -18.77 -7.53 -11.67
CA SER A 111 -18.32 -7.73 -10.30
C SER A 111 -17.75 -9.14 -10.07
N GLU A 112 -18.36 -10.17 -10.64
CA GLU A 112 -17.86 -11.54 -10.56
C GLU A 112 -16.48 -11.70 -11.23
N ALA A 113 -16.30 -11.13 -12.43
CA ALA A 113 -15.03 -11.17 -13.14
C ALA A 113 -13.90 -10.48 -12.35
N ILE A 114 -14.17 -9.28 -11.83
CA ILE A 114 -13.17 -8.54 -11.05
C ILE A 114 -12.83 -9.27 -9.74
N ARG A 115 -13.82 -9.81 -9.03
CA ARG A 115 -13.58 -10.60 -7.81
C ARG A 115 -12.73 -11.83 -8.07
N ARG A 116 -12.99 -12.57 -9.16
CA ARG A 116 -12.15 -13.72 -9.56
C ARG A 116 -10.71 -13.32 -9.84
N SER A 117 -10.50 -12.18 -10.51
CA SER A 117 -9.15 -11.70 -10.79
C SER A 117 -8.41 -11.29 -9.52
N ARG A 118 -9.06 -10.54 -8.63
CA ARG A 118 -8.48 -10.13 -7.33
C ARG A 118 -8.24 -11.29 -6.37
N ALA A 119 -9.00 -12.37 -6.48
CA ALA A 119 -8.79 -13.61 -5.72
C ALA A 119 -7.62 -14.46 -6.25
N GLY A 120 -6.92 -14.03 -7.32
CA GLY A 120 -5.83 -14.80 -7.93
C GLY A 120 -6.30 -16.04 -8.69
N LEU A 121 -7.61 -16.15 -8.98
CA LEU A 121 -8.20 -17.26 -9.73
C LEU A 121 -8.11 -17.05 -11.25
N SER A 122 -7.65 -15.88 -11.69
CA SER A 122 -7.44 -15.54 -13.11
C SER A 122 -5.94 -15.51 -13.43
N ASP A 123 -5.62 -15.73 -14.70
CA ASP A 123 -4.26 -15.65 -15.21
C ASP A 123 -3.63 -14.26 -14.93
N PRO A 124 -2.49 -14.18 -14.22
CA PRO A 124 -1.79 -12.92 -13.95
C PRO A 124 -1.36 -12.13 -15.19
N GLN A 125 -1.24 -12.78 -16.35
CA GLN A 125 -0.87 -12.11 -17.61
C GLN A 125 -2.07 -11.46 -18.32
N ARG A 126 -3.28 -11.61 -17.78
CA ARG A 126 -4.52 -11.07 -18.38
C ARG A 126 -5.03 -9.87 -17.57
N PRO A 127 -5.75 -8.94 -18.21
CA PRO A 127 -6.38 -7.83 -17.50
C PRO A 127 -7.41 -8.33 -16.49
N TYR A 128 -7.74 -7.49 -15.50
CA TYR A 128 -8.73 -7.82 -14.45
C TYR A 128 -10.10 -8.24 -15.01
N GLY A 129 -10.46 -7.74 -16.19
CA GLY A 129 -11.60 -8.17 -16.97
C GLY A 129 -11.54 -7.61 -18.37
N SER A 130 -12.15 -8.32 -19.33
CA SER A 130 -12.38 -7.85 -20.68
C SER A 130 -13.87 -7.99 -20.97
N PHE A 131 -14.52 -6.87 -21.29
CA PHE A 131 -15.98 -6.80 -21.39
C PHE A 131 -16.37 -6.18 -22.71
N LEU A 132 -17.41 -6.74 -23.33
CA LEU A 132 -18.08 -6.17 -24.50
C LEU A 132 -19.51 -5.83 -24.11
N PHE A 133 -19.83 -4.55 -23.96
CA PHE A 133 -21.18 -4.10 -23.62
C PHE A 133 -22.03 -3.88 -24.87
N LEU A 134 -22.98 -4.77 -25.10
CA LEU A 134 -23.93 -4.72 -26.21
C LEU A 134 -25.28 -4.17 -25.74
N GLY A 135 -25.90 -3.30 -26.53
CA GLY A 135 -27.20 -2.70 -26.19
C GLY A 135 -27.46 -1.36 -26.89
N PRO A 136 -28.62 -0.73 -26.67
CA PRO A 136 -28.90 0.60 -27.21
C PRO A 136 -28.01 1.68 -26.58
N THR A 137 -27.97 2.86 -27.18
CA THR A 137 -27.33 4.03 -26.56
C THR A 137 -28.16 4.50 -25.36
N GLY A 138 -27.50 5.16 -24.40
CA GLY A 138 -28.20 5.74 -23.24
C GLY A 138 -28.55 4.78 -22.09
N VAL A 139 -28.34 3.47 -22.24
CA VAL A 139 -28.66 2.47 -21.19
C VAL A 139 -27.64 2.37 -20.04
N GLY A 140 -26.61 3.22 -20.03
CA GLY A 140 -25.62 3.25 -18.95
C GLY A 140 -24.34 2.46 -19.19
N LYS A 141 -24.04 2.03 -20.43
CA LYS A 141 -22.78 1.32 -20.76
C LYS A 141 -21.52 2.10 -20.36
N THR A 142 -21.44 3.37 -20.76
CA THR A 142 -20.33 4.27 -20.39
C THR A 142 -20.34 4.58 -18.90
N GLU A 143 -21.53 4.69 -18.30
CA GLU A 143 -21.68 5.02 -16.89
C GLU A 143 -21.20 3.89 -16.00
N LEU A 144 -21.44 2.64 -16.38
CA LEU A 144 -20.90 1.45 -15.71
C LEU A 144 -19.37 1.46 -15.72
N THR A 145 -18.74 1.84 -16.84
CA THR A 145 -17.28 1.94 -16.93
C THR A 145 -16.73 3.04 -16.01
N LYS A 146 -17.38 4.21 -15.96
CA LYS A 146 -16.99 5.30 -15.05
C LYS A 146 -17.17 4.92 -13.59
N ALA A 147 -18.30 4.32 -13.23
CA ALA A 147 -18.58 3.85 -11.88
C ALA A 147 -17.56 2.78 -11.45
N LEU A 148 -17.16 1.88 -12.37
CA LEU A 148 -16.13 0.89 -12.14
C LEU A 148 -14.75 1.52 -11.94
N ALA A 149 -14.38 2.52 -12.74
CA ALA A 149 -13.13 3.26 -12.59
C ALA A 149 -13.05 3.95 -11.21
N ASN A 150 -14.13 4.65 -10.82
CA ASN A 150 -14.25 5.25 -9.51
C ASN A 150 -14.15 4.23 -8.38
N PHE A 151 -14.81 3.07 -8.53
CA PHE A 151 -14.77 2.04 -7.50
C PHE A 151 -13.36 1.45 -7.34
N LEU A 152 -12.69 1.10 -8.44
CA LEU A 152 -11.41 0.40 -8.41
C LEU A 152 -10.23 1.31 -8.09
N PHE A 153 -10.25 2.53 -8.59
CA PHE A 153 -9.10 3.44 -8.57
C PHE A 153 -9.37 4.77 -7.88
N ASP A 154 -10.59 4.95 -7.34
CA ASP A 154 -11.01 6.18 -6.65
C ASP A 154 -10.90 7.44 -7.55
N ALA A 155 -10.93 7.25 -8.87
CA ALA A 155 -10.85 8.29 -9.87
C ALA A 155 -11.56 7.89 -11.17
N GLU A 156 -12.51 8.71 -11.59
CA GLU A 156 -13.18 8.56 -12.90
C GLU A 156 -12.27 9.02 -14.05
N ASP A 157 -11.46 10.04 -13.80
CA ASP A 157 -10.62 10.70 -14.81
C ASP A 157 -9.42 9.84 -15.25
N HIS A 158 -9.16 8.74 -14.54
CA HIS A 158 -8.16 7.73 -14.94
C HIS A 158 -8.69 6.75 -15.99
N MET A 159 -9.92 6.93 -16.47
CA MET A 159 -10.45 6.17 -17.60
C MET A 159 -9.88 6.69 -18.92
N VAL A 160 -9.06 5.87 -19.58
CA VAL A 160 -8.61 6.13 -20.96
C VAL A 160 -9.75 5.79 -21.92
N ARG A 161 -10.26 6.79 -22.64
CA ARG A 161 -11.31 6.63 -23.65
C ARG A 161 -10.72 6.75 -25.05
N ILE A 162 -10.98 5.76 -25.89
CA ILE A 162 -10.62 5.77 -27.31
C ILE A 162 -11.91 5.78 -28.10
N ASP A 163 -12.10 6.79 -28.94
CA ASP A 163 -13.29 6.89 -29.80
C ASP A 163 -13.01 6.20 -31.13
N MET A 164 -13.60 5.01 -31.31
CA MET A 164 -13.38 4.20 -32.52
C MET A 164 -14.03 4.79 -33.78
N SER A 165 -14.81 5.87 -33.68
CA SER A 165 -15.32 6.56 -34.87
C SER A 165 -14.25 7.38 -35.60
N GLU A 166 -13.14 7.67 -34.92
CA GLU A 166 -12.01 8.45 -35.43
C GLU A 166 -10.81 7.59 -35.86
N PHE A 167 -10.97 6.25 -35.85
CA PHE A 167 -9.97 5.25 -36.26
C PHE A 167 -10.49 4.42 -37.43
#